data_AF-A0A8J3LG22-F1
#
_entry.id   AF-A0A8J3LG22-F1
#
_cell.length_a   1.000
_cell.length_b   1.000
_cell.length_c   1.000
_cell.angle_alpha   90.00
_cell.angle_beta   90.00
_cell.angle_gamma   90.00
#
_symmetry.space_group_name_H-M   'P 1'
#
loop_
_entity.id
_entity.type
_entity.pdbx_description
1 polymer ?
#
loop_
_entity_poly.entity_id
_entity_poly.type
_entity_poly.pdbx_seq_one_letter_code
_entity_poly.pdbx_strand_id
1 'polypeptide(L)'
;MDVLEWWPVVRVAAMEEFVAVNGDPIVGGLCIIQAKRWSKIVGVESVHALAGVMEHKRAAKGVLVVTSWVGKASRDFAYANGRIEIIEGRHLKSLLKEHLDIDVLISLPTRPPGWSDADLT
;
A
#
# COMPACT_ATOMS: atom_id res chain seq x y z
N MET A 1 8.44 -3.05 -33.93
CA MET A 1 7.71 -4.26 -34.34
C MET A 1 7.53 -5.14 -33.12
N ASP A 2 6.90 -4.62 -32.07
CA ASP A 2 5.45 -4.40 -31.92
C ASP A 2 4.75 -5.68 -31.48
N VAL A 3 4.37 -5.72 -30.20
CA VAL A 3 2.97 -5.68 -29.75
C VAL A 3 3.01 -5.09 -28.33
N LEU A 4 3.06 -3.76 -28.27
CA LEU A 4 2.76 -2.97 -27.07
C LEU A 4 1.65 -1.99 -27.46
N GLU A 5 0.52 -2.52 -27.91
CA GLU A 5 -0.70 -1.73 -28.07
C GLU A 5 -1.88 -2.50 -27.47
N TRP A 6 -2.67 -1.78 -26.68
CA TRP A 6 -3.96 -2.15 -26.06
C TRP A 6 -3.98 -2.88 -24.71
N TRP A 7 -3.97 -2.10 -23.61
CA TRP A 7 -5.11 -2.12 -22.67
C TRP A 7 -5.23 -0.81 -21.85
N PRO A 8 -6.43 -0.18 -21.77
CA PRO A 8 -6.69 1.03 -20.98
C PRO A 8 -7.05 0.74 -19.51
N VAL A 9 -6.42 -0.24 -18.88
CA VAL A 9 -6.56 -0.49 -17.43
C VAL A 9 -5.18 -0.88 -16.92
N VAL A 10 -4.58 0.00 -16.11
CA VAL A 10 -3.35 -0.28 -15.39
C VAL A 10 -3.55 -1.57 -14.57
N ARG A 11 -3.02 -2.69 -15.06
CA ARG A 11 -2.86 -3.88 -14.22
C ARG A 11 -1.75 -3.55 -13.22
N VAL A 12 -2.14 -3.22 -11.99
CA VAL A 12 -1.23 -3.11 -10.83
C VAL A 12 -0.69 -4.52 -10.53
N ALA A 13 0.28 -4.96 -11.32
CA ALA A 13 0.80 -6.32 -11.34
C ALA A 13 2.33 -6.32 -11.42
N ALA A 14 2.97 -5.69 -10.44
CA ALA A 14 4.30 -5.99 -9.90
C ALA A 14 4.75 -4.79 -9.07
N MET A 15 4.82 -4.95 -7.75
CA MET A 15 5.42 -3.96 -6.86
C MET A 15 6.24 -4.76 -5.85
N GLU A 16 7.53 -4.45 -5.74
CA GLU A 16 8.49 -5.24 -4.93
C GLU A 16 9.05 -4.44 -3.75
N GLU A 17 9.58 -3.24 -3.96
CA GLU A 17 9.95 -2.27 -2.92
C GLU A 17 10.30 -0.92 -3.59
N PHE A 18 9.93 0.21 -2.99
CA PHE A 18 10.29 1.54 -3.47
C PHE A 18 10.84 2.41 -2.32
N VAL A 19 11.76 3.30 -2.66
CA VAL A 19 12.31 4.29 -1.73
C VAL A 19 12.03 5.66 -2.30
N ALA A 20 11.39 6.52 -1.50
CA ALA A 20 11.08 7.89 -1.87
C ALA A 20 11.74 8.82 -0.84
N VAL A 21 12.32 9.93 -1.30
CA VAL A 21 12.88 10.95 -0.40
C VAL A 21 12.05 12.21 -0.55
N ASN A 22 11.48 12.70 0.55
CA ASN A 22 10.87 14.01 0.55
C ASN A 22 11.98 15.05 0.81
N GLY A 23 12.24 15.92 -0.15
CA GLY A 23 13.26 16.97 -0.08
C GLY A 23 12.83 18.22 0.68
N ASP A 24 11.62 18.26 1.24
CA ASP A 24 11.14 19.40 2.00
C ASP A 24 12.03 19.65 3.23
N PRO A 25 12.55 20.87 3.45
CA PRO A 25 13.53 21.11 4.52
C PRO A 25 12.95 21.01 5.94
N ILE A 26 11.62 21.05 6.10
CA ILE A 26 10.94 21.07 7.40
C ILE A 26 10.30 19.70 7.69
N VAL A 27 9.70 19.07 6.68
CA VAL A 27 8.96 17.79 6.82
C VAL A 27 9.68 16.63 6.12
N GLY A 28 10.84 16.90 5.51
CA GLY A 28 11.57 15.96 4.67
C GLY A 28 12.23 14.83 5.43
N GLY A 29 12.64 13.83 4.67
CA GLY A 29 13.21 12.60 5.20
C GLY A 29 13.05 11.44 4.24
N LEU A 30 13.75 10.36 4.55
CA LEU A 30 13.65 9.12 3.81
C LEU A 30 12.29 8.46 4.13
N CYS A 31 11.50 8.24 3.09
CA CYS A 31 10.26 7.49 3.12
C CYS A 31 10.47 6.13 2.45
N ILE A 32 10.13 5.05 3.14
CA ILE A 32 10.20 3.71 2.58
C ILE A 32 8.80 3.27 2.24
N ILE A 33 8.58 2.89 0.99
CA ILE A 33 7.28 2.43 0.50
C ILE A 33 7.43 0.97 0.14
N GLN A 34 6.79 0.11 0.92
CA GLN A 34 6.72 -1.31 0.62
C GLN A 34 5.33 -1.63 0.09
N ALA A 35 5.28 -2.17 -1.12
CA ALA A 35 4.06 -2.59 -1.75
C ALA A 35 4.22 -4.06 -2.10
N LYS A 36 3.34 -4.92 -1.60
CA LYS A 36 3.30 -6.34 -1.99
C LYS A 36 1.88 -6.73 -2.38
N ARG A 37 1.79 -7.58 -3.40
CA ARG A 37 0.52 -8.20 -3.77
C ARG A 37 0.20 -9.32 -2.79
N TRP A 38 -0.66 -9.02 -1.81
CA TRP A 38 -1.16 -10.03 -0.89
C TRP A 38 -2.55 -10.51 -1.31
N SER A 39 -2.68 -11.83 -1.50
CA SER A 39 -3.96 -12.49 -1.76
C SER A 39 -4.73 -12.86 -0.48
N LYS A 40 -4.09 -12.70 0.68
CA LYS A 40 -4.62 -13.05 2.01
C LYS A 40 -4.44 -11.90 3.00
N ILE A 41 -4.91 -12.11 4.22
CA ILE A 41 -4.73 -11.19 5.36
C ILE A 41 -3.24 -11.00 5.62
N VAL A 42 -2.81 -9.75 5.70
CA VAL A 42 -1.42 -9.40 6.00
C VAL A 42 -1.21 -9.40 7.51
N GLY A 43 -0.35 -10.32 7.97
CA GLY A 43 0.04 -10.46 9.38
C GLY A 43 1.03 -9.40 9.84
N VAL A 44 1.25 -9.36 11.16
CA VAL A 44 2.09 -8.36 11.83
C VAL A 44 3.56 -8.42 11.36
N GLU A 45 4.01 -9.59 10.89
CA GLU A 45 5.36 -9.82 10.36
C GLU A 45 5.74 -8.84 9.25
N SER A 46 4.78 -8.47 8.38
CA SER A 46 5.06 -7.53 7.29
C SER A 46 5.31 -6.11 7.80
N VAL A 47 4.58 -5.70 8.85
CA VAL A 47 4.74 -4.38 9.45
C VAL A 47 6.04 -4.33 10.28
N HIS A 48 6.40 -5.43 10.95
CA HIS A 48 7.69 -5.57 11.63
C HIS A 48 8.88 -5.53 10.65
N ALA A 49 8.76 -6.21 9.51
CA ALA A 49 9.79 -6.17 8.48
C ALA A 49 10.01 -4.73 7.98
N LEU A 50 8.93 -4.01 7.67
CA LEU A 50 9.01 -2.60 7.29
C LEU A 50 9.67 -1.76 8.38
N ALA A 51 9.27 -1.93 9.64
CA ALA A 51 9.89 -1.24 10.77
C ALA A 51 11.40 -1.51 10.85
N GLY A 52 11.84 -2.77 10.66
CA GLY A 52 13.25 -3.13 10.64
C GLY A 52 14.04 -2.42 9.54
N VAL A 53 13.48 -2.34 8.32
CA VAL A 53 14.11 -1.61 7.21
C VAL A 53 14.15 -0.11 7.49
N MET A 54 13.09 0.46 8.08
CA MET A 54 13.05 1.87 8.47
C MET A 54 14.15 2.21 9.47
N GLU A 55 14.36 1.38 10.50
CA GLU A 55 15.42 1.60 11.48
C GLU A 55 16.80 1.49 10.83
N HIS A 56 17.03 0.47 10.00
CA HIS A 56 18.30 0.28 9.30
C HIS A 56 18.64 1.44 8.37
N LYS A 57 17.67 1.96 7.61
CA LYS A 57 17.87 3.07 6.67
C LYS A 57 17.63 4.46 7.30
N ARG A 58 17.31 4.55 8.59
CA ARG A 58 16.94 5.79 9.30
C ARG A 58 15.80 6.55 8.60
N ALA A 59 14.76 5.83 8.22
CA ALA A 59 13.58 6.38 7.57
C ALA A 59 12.70 7.16 8.56
N ALA A 60 12.28 8.35 8.14
CA ALA A 60 11.35 9.19 8.88
C ALA A 60 9.91 8.63 8.81
N LYS A 61 9.57 7.98 7.69
CA LYS A 61 8.24 7.42 7.44
C LYS A 61 8.33 6.08 6.70
N GLY A 62 7.42 5.17 7.04
CA GLY A 62 7.18 3.93 6.30
C GLY A 62 5.75 3.89 5.80
N VAL A 63 5.56 3.45 4.57
CA VAL A 63 4.25 3.24 3.98
C VAL A 63 4.15 1.80 3.51
N LEU A 64 3.17 1.07 4.04
CA LEU A 64 2.85 -0.28 3.61
C LEU A 64 1.61 -0.23 2.73
N VAL A 65 1.78 -0.51 1.44
CA VAL A 65 0.66 -0.59 0.48
C VAL A 65 0.25 -2.04 0.32
N VAL A 66 -1.01 -2.33 0.67
CA VAL A 66 -1.62 -3.65 0.54
C VAL A 66 -2.82 -3.55 -0.38
N THR A 67 -2.91 -4.43 -1.37
CA THR A 67 -4.11 -4.51 -2.23
C THR A 67 -5.29 -5.16 -1.51
N SER A 68 -5.05 -5.86 -0.40
CA SER A 68 -6.06 -6.52 0.42
C SER A 68 -6.36 -5.72 1.70
N TRP A 69 -6.36 -6.38 2.85
CA TRP A 69 -6.55 -5.79 4.17
C TRP A 69 -5.58 -6.42 5.18
N VAL A 70 -5.30 -5.66 6.23
CA VAL A 70 -4.42 -6.06 7.32
C VAL A 70 -5.24 -6.51 8.53
N GLY A 71 -4.64 -7.38 9.34
CA GLY A 71 -5.23 -7.80 10.62
C GLY A 71 -5.19 -6.68 11.68
N LYS A 72 -6.01 -6.80 12.73
CA LYS A 72 -6.06 -5.84 13.85
C LYS A 72 -4.67 -5.61 14.48
N ALA A 73 -3.91 -6.69 14.72
CA ALA A 73 -2.56 -6.61 15.26
C ALA A 73 -1.60 -5.76 14.39
N SER A 74 -1.72 -5.86 13.07
CA SER A 74 -0.93 -5.06 12.13
C SER A 74 -1.29 -3.57 12.21
N ARG A 75 -2.58 -3.24 12.33
CA ARG A 75 -3.03 -1.84 12.52
C ARG A 75 -2.57 -1.28 13.87
N ASP A 76 -2.77 -2.05 14.94
CA ASP A 76 -2.39 -1.66 16.30
C ASP A 76 -0.87 -1.39 16.38
N PHE A 77 -0.06 -2.25 15.75
CA PHE A 77 1.39 -2.05 15.71
C PHE A 77 1.79 -0.81 14.90
N ALA A 78 1.21 -0.59 13.73
CA ALA A 78 1.48 0.60 12.92
C ALA A 78 1.12 1.89 13.68
N TYR A 79 -0.05 1.89 14.32
CA TYR A 79 -0.50 3.00 15.17
C TYR A 79 0.45 3.26 16.34
N ALA A 80 0.88 2.21 17.04
CA ALA A 80 1.83 2.32 18.16
C ALA A 80 3.22 2.80 17.72
N ASN A 81 3.66 2.45 16.50
CA ASN A 81 4.94 2.91 15.96
C ASN A 81 4.92 4.42 15.63
N GLY A 82 3.77 4.95 15.19
CA GLY A 82 3.57 6.37 14.89
C GLY A 82 4.25 6.90 13.63
N ARG A 83 5.14 6.12 13.00
CA ARG A 83 5.82 6.48 11.72
C ARG A 83 5.43 5.56 10.55
N ILE A 84 4.58 4.57 10.80
CA ILE A 84 4.14 3.61 9.79
C ILE A 84 2.70 3.90 9.41
N GLU A 85 2.48 4.07 8.10
CA GLU A 85 1.17 4.21 7.51
C GLU A 85 0.83 2.97 6.68
N ILE A 86 -0.41 2.49 6.78
CA ILE A 86 -0.90 1.35 6.00
C ILE A 86 -1.95 1.86 5.02
N ILE A 87 -1.72 1.66 3.73
CA ILE A 87 -2.67 1.96 2.66
C ILE A 87 -3.29 0.64 2.21
N GLU A 88 -4.56 0.44 2.55
CA GLU A 88 -5.35 -0.74 2.17
C GLU A 88 -6.11 -0.52 0.86
N GLY A 89 -6.65 -1.59 0.27
CA GLY A 89 -7.26 -1.54 -1.07
C GLY A 89 -8.27 -0.41 -1.29
N ARG A 90 -9.19 -0.16 -0.34
CA ARG A 90 -10.16 0.96 -0.44
C ARG A 90 -9.49 2.33 -0.46
N HIS A 91 -8.54 2.53 0.44
CA HIS A 91 -7.79 3.78 0.51
C HIS A 91 -6.94 3.97 -0.76
N LEU A 92 -6.33 2.89 -1.26
CA LEU A 92 -5.58 2.90 -2.52
C LEU A 92 -6.47 3.27 -3.71
N LYS A 93 -7.68 2.67 -3.85
CA LYS A 93 -8.65 3.03 -4.90
C LYS A 93 -8.99 4.52 -4.84
N SER A 94 -9.26 5.04 -3.64
CA SER A 94 -9.55 6.46 -3.43
C SER A 94 -8.40 7.37 -3.87
N LEU A 95 -7.16 7.05 -3.46
CA LEU A 95 -5.98 7.84 -3.82
C LEU A 95 -5.69 7.82 -5.33
N LEU A 96 -5.88 6.67 -5.97
CA LEU A 96 -5.72 6.54 -7.42
C LEU A 96 -6.78 7.33 -8.19
N LYS A 97 -8.02 7.32 -7.69
CA LYS A 97 -9.10 8.09 -8.30
C LYS A 97 -8.90 9.59 -8.12
N GLU A 98 -8.51 10.03 -6.92
CA GLU A 98 -8.32 11.45 -6.61
C GLU A 98 -7.13 12.07 -7.35
N HIS A 99 -5.99 11.37 -7.38
CA HIS A 99 -4.74 11.98 -7.90
C HIS A 99 -4.42 11.61 -9.34
N LEU A 100 -4.95 10.51 -9.87
CA LEU A 100 -4.63 10.03 -11.21
C LEU A 100 -5.87 9.89 -12.12
N ASP A 101 -7.07 10.14 -11.61
CA ASP A 101 -8.36 9.89 -12.27
C ASP A 101 -8.54 8.44 -12.76
N ILE A 102 -7.79 7.49 -12.18
CA ILE A 102 -7.86 6.07 -12.55
C ILE A 102 -8.87 5.38 -11.63
N ASP A 103 -9.93 4.81 -12.23
CA ASP A 103 -10.81 3.90 -11.52
C ASP A 103 -10.26 2.47 -11.60
N VAL A 104 -9.98 1.87 -10.44
CA VAL A 104 -9.41 0.52 -10.34
C VAL A 104 -10.38 -0.43 -9.65
N LEU A 105 -10.55 -1.61 -10.25
CA LEU A 105 -11.26 -2.73 -9.64
C LEU A 105 -10.29 -3.62 -8.90
N ILE A 106 -10.40 -3.64 -7.57
CA ILE A 106 -9.61 -4.53 -6.72
C ILE A 106 -10.42 -5.79 -6.46
N SER A 107 -10.23 -6.80 -7.30
CA SER A 107 -10.84 -8.12 -7.11
C SER A 107 -10.21 -8.84 -5.94
N LEU A 108 -10.92 -8.95 -4.82
CA LEU A 108 -10.48 -9.73 -3.66
C LEU A 108 -11.09 -11.14 -3.70
N PRO A 109 -10.29 -12.20 -3.47
CA PRO A 109 -10.80 -13.57 -3.44
C PRO A 109 -11.73 -13.85 -2.25
N THR A 110 -11.73 -12.97 -1.25
CA THR A 110 -12.59 -13.06 -0.07
C THR A 110 -12.98 -11.66 0.36
N ARG A 111 -14.27 -11.46 0.69
CA ARG A 111 -14.81 -10.18 1.15
C ARG A 111 -14.22 -9.84 2.52
N PRO A 112 -13.62 -8.66 2.70
CA PRO A 112 -13.12 -8.26 4.01
C PRO A 112 -14.28 -7.86 4.93
N PRO A 113 -14.12 -7.99 6.26
CA PRO A 113 -15.14 -7.57 7.21
C PRO A 113 -15.44 -6.07 7.07
N GLY A 114 -16.72 -5.71 6.95
CA GLY A 114 -17.18 -4.32 6.81
C GLY A 114 -17.08 -3.74 5.39
N TRP A 115 -17.03 -4.57 4.35
CA TRP A 115 -17.13 -4.16 2.94
C TRP A 115 -18.52 -4.47 2.37
N SER A 116 -19.05 -3.56 1.58
CA SER A 116 -20.34 -3.66 0.87
C SER A 116 -20.16 -4.10 -0.58
N ASP A 117 -21.23 -4.46 -1.27
CA ASP A 117 -21.20 -4.84 -2.68
C ASP A 117 -20.76 -3.70 -3.61
N ALA A 118 -21.03 -2.45 -3.23
CA ALA A 118 -20.56 -1.25 -3.93
C ALA A 118 -19.03 -1.07 -3.86
N ASP A 119 -18.37 -1.70 -2.87
CA ASP A 119 -16.91 -1.67 -2.74
C ASP A 119 -16.21 -2.71 -3.65
N LEU A 120 -16.97 -3.63 -4.24
CA LEU A 120 -16.48 -4.75 -5.07
C LEU A 120 -16.74 -4.54 -6.57
N THR A 121 -17.52 -3.51 -6.91
CA THR A 121 -17.87 -3.10 -8.28
C THR A 121 -17.17 -1.81 -8.68
#